data_AF-A0A7X1NB49-F1
#
_entry.id   AF-A0A7X1NB49-F1
#
_cell.length_a   1.000
_cell.length_b   1.000
_cell.length_c   1.000
_cell.angle_alpha   90.00
_cell.angle_beta   90.00
_cell.angle_gamma   90.00
#
_symmetry.space_group_name_H-M   'P 1'
#
loop_
_entity.id
_entity.type
_entity.pdbx_description
1 polymer ?
#
loop_
_entity_poly.entity_id
_entity_poly.type
_entity_poly.pdbx_seq_one_letter_code
_entity_poly.pdbx_strand_id
1 'polypeptide(L)'
;MFSRTLMRKLEDFENPRIVELNSDLYGASFFLMKLLPARFMLERAVEEGFLRPGGTICESSSGSFGLALAMLAARHGYKLVLVSDWTLDRHLRRRLVQLGVRLDIVDKPARSGGLQQARLNRLAQHLKEMPGSFWPSQYSNLANPLAYGKFAELLIERLGEIDCLVGPVGSGGSMCGTTRVLRASFPELHAIGVDTPNSVLFGQPSGKLVRLAGLGGEIVPSNVDHREFDEIHWLTPVEAFHSTHQLHRNRGLFMGPASGAAYRVANWWSSKHPRKKVVAIFPDEGHRYGETVYDDAWLKSFAGWPDAVRREPVAVETPTESLKGWSCYTWGRRTLEQVLSSLLAPVSTSLIETRLQPLTQHPVEPSPKQRTEPGESSKGDVSPTLIALSHSDGALVSHLELDHDQAQFVDPLYVVFSELRNSSNPNLEHPFSVAIRDEIVGFFVLREKAALPEWAPPDAITLHSLRIARSRQGNGYGKAALHLAKQWVKSNRLSVNRLMLGVNTRNRKARRLYKQTNFLETGASYCGPHGMQDILECEIDSRN
;
A
#
# COMPACT_ATOMS: atom_id res chain seq x y z
N MET A 1 42.36 18.41 30.29
CA MET A 1 41.77 18.22 28.96
C MET A 1 41.02 16.89 28.96
N PHE A 2 39.71 16.92 29.18
CA PHE A 2 38.87 15.71 29.08
C PHE A 2 38.67 15.35 27.60
N SER A 3 39.07 14.13 27.25
CA SER A 3 38.89 13.51 25.94
C SER A 3 37.42 13.58 25.52
N ARG A 4 37.12 14.30 24.42
CA ARG A 4 35.79 14.43 23.81
C ARG A 4 35.36 13.17 23.03
N THR A 5 35.97 12.02 23.26
CA THR A 5 35.81 10.79 22.46
C THR A 5 34.69 9.87 22.94
N LEU A 6 33.59 10.43 23.47
CA LEU A 6 32.39 9.66 23.85
C LEU A 6 31.10 10.35 23.43
N MET A 7 31.09 10.98 22.25
CA MET A 7 29.83 11.29 21.57
C MET A 7 29.30 10.01 20.90
N ARG A 8 28.15 9.51 21.38
CA ARG A 8 27.39 8.41 20.76
C ARG A 8 27.14 8.72 19.29
N LYS A 9 27.53 7.82 18.41
CA LYS A 9 27.17 7.86 16.99
C LYS A 9 25.66 7.59 16.88
N LEU A 10 24.95 8.19 15.92
CA LEU A 10 23.51 7.93 15.74
C LEU A 10 23.25 6.44 15.43
N GLU A 11 24.26 5.83 14.82
CA GLU A 11 24.42 4.41 14.53
C GLU A 11 24.31 3.52 15.78
N ASP A 12 24.66 4.04 16.97
CA ASP A 12 24.52 3.33 18.25
C ASP A 12 23.05 3.14 18.65
N PHE A 13 22.13 3.96 18.10
CA PHE A 13 20.69 3.91 18.38
C PHE A 13 19.89 3.08 17.37
N GLU A 14 20.55 2.51 16.37
CA GLU A 14 19.90 1.72 15.32
C GLU A 14 19.68 0.27 15.72
N ASN A 15 20.58 -0.27 16.55
CA ASN A 15 20.50 -1.64 16.99
C ASN A 15 19.50 -1.75 18.14
N PRO A 16 18.62 -2.77 18.12
CA PRO A 16 17.74 -3.01 19.25
C PRO A 16 18.53 -3.59 20.42
N ARG A 17 18.00 -3.38 21.63
CA ARG A 17 18.34 -4.20 22.78
C ARG A 17 17.60 -5.53 22.64
N ILE A 18 18.31 -6.64 22.70
CA ILE A 18 17.70 -7.97 22.78
C ILE A 18 17.41 -8.26 24.25
N VAL A 19 16.15 -8.48 24.59
CA VAL A 19 15.67 -8.67 25.96
C VAL A 19 14.98 -10.03 26.04
N GLU A 20 15.41 -10.89 26.95
CA GLU A 20 14.68 -12.11 27.26
C GLU A 20 13.42 -11.76 28.07
N LEU A 21 12.25 -12.15 27.57
CA LEU A 21 10.96 -11.88 28.22
C LEU A 21 10.52 -13.07 29.07
N ASN A 22 10.60 -14.27 28.49
CA ASN A 22 10.34 -15.57 29.10
C ASN A 22 11.36 -16.58 28.52
N SER A 23 11.39 -17.80 29.03
CA SER A 23 12.13 -18.91 28.40
C SER A 23 11.73 -19.04 26.93
N ASP A 24 12.72 -18.89 26.04
CA ASP A 24 12.60 -18.96 24.58
C ASP A 24 11.84 -17.80 23.89
N LEU A 25 11.39 -16.78 24.62
CA LEU A 25 10.76 -15.58 24.06
C LEU A 25 11.63 -14.34 24.28
N TYR A 26 12.04 -13.71 23.18
CA TYR A 26 12.90 -12.53 23.16
C TYR A 26 12.17 -11.34 22.53
N GLY A 27 12.44 -10.14 23.03
CA GLY A 27 12.02 -8.87 22.45
C GLY A 27 13.21 -8.11 21.86
N ALA A 28 13.10 -7.68 20.61
CA ALA A 28 14.01 -6.73 19.98
C ALA A 28 13.50 -5.30 20.22
N SER A 29 13.97 -4.66 21.30
CA SER A 29 13.56 -3.34 21.77
C SER A 29 14.37 -2.23 21.10
N PHE A 30 13.75 -1.55 20.14
CA PHE A 30 14.35 -0.38 19.48
C PHE A 30 14.04 0.91 20.23
N PHE A 31 15.04 1.80 20.28
CA PHE A 31 14.81 3.21 20.62
C PHE A 31 13.94 3.88 19.56
N LEU A 32 14.36 3.77 18.29
CA LEU A 32 13.64 4.26 17.13
C LEU A 32 14.02 3.43 15.90
N MET A 33 13.26 2.36 15.63
CA MET A 33 13.56 1.39 14.55
C MET A 33 13.70 2.05 13.17
N LYS A 34 13.02 3.18 12.95
CA LYS A 34 13.03 3.89 11.66
C LYS A 34 14.36 4.61 11.36
N LEU A 35 15.28 4.73 12.31
CA LEU A 35 16.64 5.22 12.03
C LEU A 35 17.35 4.32 11.02
N LEU A 36 17.20 3.01 11.16
CA LEU A 36 17.87 2.02 10.32
C LEU A 36 17.55 2.19 8.81
N PRO A 37 16.28 2.14 8.35
CA PRO A 37 15.97 2.37 6.95
C PRO A 37 16.23 3.81 6.53
N ALA A 38 15.99 4.80 7.40
CA ALA A 38 16.24 6.19 7.04
C ALA A 38 17.72 6.44 6.71
N ARG A 39 18.66 5.98 7.56
CA ARG A 39 20.10 6.14 7.30
C ARG A 39 20.50 5.41 6.03
N PHE A 40 20.12 4.13 5.90
CA PHE A 40 20.48 3.32 4.74
C PHE A 40 20.00 3.93 3.42
N MET A 41 18.77 4.46 3.39
CA MET A 41 18.21 5.12 2.20
C MET A 41 18.94 6.43 1.86
N LEU A 42 19.34 7.22 2.86
CA LEU A 42 20.10 8.45 2.63
C LEU A 42 21.54 8.15 2.17
N GLU A 43 22.20 7.13 2.71
CA GLU A 43 23.53 6.71 2.27
C GLU A 43 23.52 6.24 0.83
N ARG A 44 22.55 5.39 0.45
CA ARG A 44 22.34 4.99 -0.95
C ARG A 44 22.10 6.19 -1.85
N ALA A 45 21.27 7.14 -1.43
CA ALA A 45 21.02 8.35 -2.20
C ALA A 45 22.29 9.20 -2.41
N VAL A 46 23.19 9.24 -1.42
CA VAL A 46 24.48 9.93 -1.55
C VAL A 46 25.40 9.21 -2.53
N GLU A 47 25.52 7.89 -2.41
CA GLU A 47 26.35 7.07 -3.29
C GLU A 47 25.86 7.10 -4.74
N GLU A 48 24.55 7.11 -4.96
CA GLU A 48 23.91 7.20 -6.27
C GLU A 48 23.86 8.64 -6.81
N GLY A 49 24.28 9.63 -6.02
CA GLY A 49 24.31 11.05 -6.42
C GLY A 49 22.96 11.76 -6.39
N PHE A 50 21.91 11.12 -5.87
CA PHE A 50 20.58 11.73 -5.68
C PHE A 50 20.51 12.70 -4.52
N LEU A 51 21.38 12.56 -3.51
CA LEU A 51 21.48 13.47 -2.37
C LEU A 51 22.91 14.00 -2.23
N ARG A 52 23.07 15.33 -2.26
CA ARG A 52 24.36 16.01 -2.12
C ARG A 52 24.53 16.54 -0.69
N PRO A 53 25.77 16.77 -0.21
CA PRO A 53 26.00 17.48 1.06
C PRO A 53 25.23 18.80 1.12
N GLY A 54 24.52 19.05 2.22
CA GLY A 54 23.66 20.24 2.35
C GLY A 54 22.34 20.19 1.56
N GLY A 55 22.06 19.07 0.86
CA GLY A 55 20.87 18.86 0.06
C GLY A 55 19.57 18.82 0.87
N THR A 56 18.45 18.81 0.14
CA THR A 56 17.11 18.80 0.73
C THR A 56 16.48 17.42 0.62
N ILE A 57 16.00 16.90 1.74
CA ILE A 57 15.15 15.73 1.82
C ILE A 57 13.69 16.22 1.85
N CYS A 58 12.81 15.58 1.07
CA CYS A 58 11.39 15.88 1.05
C CYS A 58 10.58 14.59 1.20
N GLU A 59 9.75 14.48 2.24
CA GLU A 59 8.99 13.27 2.54
C GLU A 59 7.61 13.58 3.12
N SER A 60 6.67 12.64 2.96
CA SER A 60 5.40 12.60 3.67
C SER A 60 5.46 11.60 4.83
N SER A 61 5.28 12.06 6.07
CA SER A 61 5.23 11.17 7.24
C SER A 61 4.50 11.81 8.41
N SER A 62 3.67 11.02 9.09
CA SER A 62 2.99 11.39 10.34
C SER A 62 3.58 10.71 11.58
N GLY A 63 4.78 10.13 11.50
CA GLY A 63 5.31 9.32 12.60
C GLY A 63 6.83 9.16 12.68
N SER A 64 7.26 7.98 13.12
CA SER A 64 8.64 7.68 13.51
C SER A 64 9.65 7.81 12.38
N PHE A 65 9.24 7.64 11.11
CA PHE A 65 10.12 7.83 9.96
C PHE A 65 10.49 9.31 9.74
N GLY A 66 9.53 10.23 9.88
CA GLY A 66 9.81 11.67 9.84
C GLY A 66 10.78 12.12 10.94
N LEU A 67 10.64 11.56 12.15
CA LEU A 67 11.58 11.82 13.25
C LEU A 67 12.99 11.28 12.94
N ALA A 68 13.10 10.08 12.41
CA ALA A 68 14.37 9.48 12.03
C ALA A 68 15.09 10.34 10.97
N LEU A 69 14.37 10.77 9.93
CA LEU A 69 14.91 11.69 8.92
C LEU A 69 15.33 13.03 9.54
N ALA A 70 14.55 13.58 10.48
CA ALA A 70 14.89 14.84 11.14
C ALA A 70 16.19 14.75 11.95
N MET A 71 16.37 13.66 12.71
CA MET A 71 17.58 13.41 13.49
C MET A 71 18.81 13.27 12.58
N LEU A 72 18.69 12.53 11.48
CA LEU A 72 19.76 12.35 10.49
C LEU A 72 20.06 13.66 9.74
N ALA A 73 19.03 14.40 9.34
CA ALA A 73 19.18 15.69 8.67
C ALA A 73 19.93 16.69 9.54
N ALA A 74 19.55 16.82 10.81
CA ALA A 74 20.25 17.67 11.78
C ALA A 74 21.70 17.24 11.99
N ARG A 75 21.98 15.92 12.03
CA ARG A 75 23.34 15.39 12.23
C ARG A 75 24.24 15.63 11.03
N HIS A 76 23.74 15.39 9.83
CA HIS A 76 24.53 15.37 8.58
C HIS A 76 24.42 16.68 7.79
N GLY A 77 23.69 17.67 8.30
CA GLY A 77 23.56 18.99 7.69
C GLY A 77 22.63 19.03 6.48
N TYR A 78 21.66 18.11 6.38
CA TYR A 78 20.62 18.17 5.34
C TYR A 78 19.47 19.08 5.76
N LYS A 79 18.79 19.67 4.77
CA LYS A 79 17.49 20.32 4.98
C LYS A 79 16.41 19.25 4.92
N LEU A 80 15.41 19.32 5.80
CA LEU A 80 14.23 18.43 5.73
C LEU A 80 12.96 19.26 5.57
N VAL A 81 12.23 18.98 4.50
CA VAL A 81 10.83 19.38 4.32
C VAL A 81 9.97 18.15 4.59
N LEU A 82 9.11 18.24 5.60
CA LEU A 82 8.24 17.15 5.99
C LEU A 82 6.79 17.56 5.81
N VAL A 83 6.07 16.84 4.96
CA VAL A 83 4.62 16.99 4.80
C VAL A 83 3.94 16.03 5.77
N SER A 84 3.07 16.58 6.62
CA SER A 84 2.24 15.82 7.56
C SER A 84 0.83 16.42 7.59
N ASP A 85 -0.04 15.87 8.43
CA ASP A 85 -1.42 16.32 8.61
C ASP A 85 -1.70 16.69 10.08
N TRP A 86 -2.91 17.18 10.35
CA TRP A 86 -3.34 17.63 11.68
C TRP A 86 -3.42 16.51 12.74
N THR A 87 -3.28 15.24 12.34
CA THR A 87 -3.22 14.12 13.29
C THR A 87 -1.84 13.92 13.90
N LEU A 88 -0.83 14.65 13.42
CA LEU A 88 0.51 14.64 13.98
C LEU A 88 0.49 15.07 15.46
N ASP A 89 1.02 14.18 16.31
CA ASP A 89 1.15 14.45 17.73
C ASP A 89 1.88 15.77 18.03
N ARG A 90 1.40 16.50 19.04
CA ARG A 90 1.90 17.83 19.42
C ARG A 90 3.36 17.78 19.87
N HIS A 91 3.76 16.76 20.62
CA HIS A 91 5.15 16.62 21.09
C HIS A 91 6.08 16.28 19.94
N LEU A 92 5.68 15.36 19.07
CA LEU A 92 6.42 15.06 17.86
C LEU A 92 6.56 16.29 16.97
N ARG A 93 5.48 17.06 16.75
CA ARG A 93 5.52 18.34 16.02
C ARG A 93 6.54 19.31 16.61
N ARG A 94 6.53 19.51 17.93
CA ARG A 94 7.50 20.38 18.63
C ARG A 94 8.93 19.90 18.43
N ARG A 95 9.16 18.59 18.60
CA ARG A 95 10.48 17.97 18.42
C ARG A 95 11.00 18.14 16.99
N LEU A 96 10.15 17.97 15.98
CA LEU A 96 10.50 18.19 14.57
C LEU A 96 10.89 19.65 14.31
N VAL A 97 10.11 20.62 14.81
CA VAL A 97 10.44 22.04 14.68
C VAL A 97 11.78 22.38 15.35
N GLN A 98 12.02 21.86 16.55
CA GLN A 98 13.30 22.05 17.26
C GLN A 98 14.50 21.42 16.53
N LEU A 99 14.28 20.34 15.79
CA LEU A 99 15.29 19.71 14.93
C LEU A 99 15.54 20.48 13.62
N GLY A 100 14.86 21.61 13.40
CA GLY A 100 15.04 22.46 12.21
C GLY A 100 14.25 21.99 10.98
N VAL A 101 13.24 21.16 11.16
CA VAL A 101 12.39 20.67 10.06
C VAL A 101 11.45 21.77 9.56
N ARG A 102 11.41 21.98 8.23
CA ARG A 102 10.34 22.75 7.59
C ARG A 102 9.09 21.87 7.51
N LEU A 103 8.23 21.99 8.50
CA LEU A 103 7.00 21.21 8.59
C LEU A 103 5.86 21.87 7.81
N ASP A 104 5.23 21.11 6.93
CA ASP A 104 4.04 21.51 6.18
C ASP A 104 2.85 20.64 6.63
N ILE A 105 1.85 21.26 7.25
CA ILE A 105 0.67 20.57 7.77
C ILE A 105 -0.49 20.81 6.82
N VAL A 106 -0.94 19.75 6.15
CA VAL A 106 -2.20 19.78 5.41
C VAL A 106 -3.37 19.82 6.39
N ASP A 107 -4.34 20.69 6.13
CA ASP A 107 -5.49 20.99 7.01
C ASP A 107 -6.82 20.48 6.45
N LYS A 108 -6.83 20.01 5.20
CA LYS A 108 -8.01 19.45 4.53
C LYS A 108 -7.69 18.10 3.88
N PRO A 109 -8.61 17.12 3.96
CA PRO A 109 -8.45 15.88 3.22
C PRO A 109 -8.67 16.14 1.73
N ALA A 110 -8.02 15.34 0.87
CA ALA A 110 -8.30 15.34 -0.55
C ALA A 110 -9.69 14.75 -0.80
N ARG A 111 -10.31 15.12 -1.92
CA ARG A 111 -11.63 14.64 -2.35
C ARG A 111 -11.68 13.11 -2.44
N SER A 112 -10.58 12.51 -2.90
CA SER A 112 -10.38 11.07 -2.97
C SER A 112 -9.06 10.72 -2.28
N GLY A 113 -9.01 9.60 -1.55
CA GLY A 113 -7.83 9.15 -0.80
C GLY A 113 -7.52 9.96 0.48
N GLY A 114 -8.41 10.86 0.89
CA GLY A 114 -8.41 11.49 2.21
C GLY A 114 -7.14 12.25 2.58
N LEU A 115 -6.74 12.14 3.84
CA LEU A 115 -5.55 12.80 4.39
C LEU A 115 -4.24 12.31 3.77
N GLN A 116 -4.17 11.02 3.47
CA GLN A 116 -3.00 10.45 2.85
C GLN A 116 -2.75 11.06 1.48
N GLN A 117 -3.78 11.13 0.63
CA GLN A 117 -3.64 11.72 -0.69
C GLN A 117 -3.38 13.24 -0.63
N ALA A 118 -3.98 13.96 0.32
CA ALA A 118 -3.67 15.38 0.53
C ALA A 118 -2.17 15.63 0.80
N ARG A 119 -1.56 14.80 1.65
CA ARG A 119 -0.11 14.89 1.92
C ARG A 119 0.73 14.54 0.70
N LEU A 120 0.35 13.54 -0.09
CA LEU A 120 1.06 13.19 -1.33
C LEU A 120 0.96 14.32 -2.36
N ASN A 121 -0.21 14.96 -2.50
CA ASN A 121 -0.39 16.12 -3.39
C ASN A 121 0.52 17.28 -2.98
N ARG A 122 0.58 17.59 -1.67
CA ARG A 122 1.43 18.65 -1.16
C ARG A 122 2.93 18.31 -1.28
N LEU A 123 3.30 17.05 -1.07
CA LEU A 123 4.65 16.55 -1.34
C LEU A 123 5.04 16.76 -2.81
N ALA A 124 4.14 16.45 -3.74
CA ALA A 124 4.36 16.64 -5.18
C ALA A 124 4.69 18.10 -5.52
N GLN A 125 3.98 19.05 -4.89
CA GLN A 125 4.24 20.49 -5.07
C GLN A 125 5.64 20.86 -4.58
N HIS A 126 6.02 20.41 -3.38
CA HIS A 126 7.37 20.64 -2.85
C HIS A 126 8.47 20.06 -3.74
N LEU A 127 8.27 18.86 -4.28
CA LEU A 127 9.23 18.24 -5.21
C LEU A 127 9.39 19.04 -6.50
N LYS A 128 8.32 19.69 -6.99
CA LYS A 128 8.38 20.59 -8.15
C LYS A 128 9.05 21.93 -7.80
N GLU A 129 8.74 22.50 -6.64
CA GLU A 129 9.29 23.77 -6.16
C GLU A 129 10.77 23.67 -5.77
N MET A 130 11.26 22.47 -5.44
CA MET A 130 12.65 22.21 -5.04
C MET A 130 13.32 21.15 -5.93
N PRO A 131 13.65 21.48 -7.19
CA PRO A 131 14.41 20.58 -8.06
C PRO A 131 15.72 20.14 -7.40
N GLY A 132 16.02 18.84 -7.47
CA GLY A 132 17.19 18.24 -6.81
C GLY A 132 17.00 17.88 -5.33
N SER A 133 15.79 18.04 -4.79
CA SER A 133 15.43 17.43 -3.50
C SER A 133 15.28 15.90 -3.65
N PHE A 134 15.66 15.17 -2.61
CA PHE A 134 15.57 13.72 -2.55
C PHE A 134 14.29 13.28 -1.83
N TRP A 135 13.51 12.42 -2.46
CA TRP A 135 12.36 11.77 -1.84
C TRP A 135 12.69 10.32 -1.45
N PRO A 136 12.81 10.00 -0.15
CA PRO A 136 13.11 8.63 0.28
C PRO A 136 12.05 7.61 -0.17
N SER A 137 10.76 7.97 -0.11
CA SER A 137 9.63 7.13 -0.53
C SER A 137 9.56 5.81 0.22
N GLN A 138 9.40 5.87 1.56
CA GLN A 138 9.47 4.69 2.45
C GLN A 138 8.55 3.52 2.06
N TYR A 139 7.46 3.76 1.35
CA TYR A 139 6.50 2.71 0.98
C TYR A 139 6.88 1.97 -0.31
N SER A 140 7.73 2.57 -1.16
CA SER A 140 8.07 2.00 -2.48
C SER A 140 9.55 1.80 -2.75
N ASN A 141 10.42 2.40 -1.94
CA ASN A 141 11.85 2.28 -2.12
C ASN A 141 12.38 0.99 -1.48
N LEU A 142 12.97 0.13 -2.30
CA LEU A 142 13.51 -1.19 -1.93
C LEU A 142 14.68 -1.10 -0.94
N ALA A 143 15.35 0.05 -0.82
CA ALA A 143 16.36 0.27 0.21
C ALA A 143 15.76 0.17 1.64
N ASN A 144 14.46 0.41 1.82
CA ASN A 144 13.80 0.24 3.12
C ASN A 144 13.86 -1.23 3.62
N PRO A 145 13.30 -2.24 2.93
CA PRO A 145 13.45 -3.63 3.37
C PRO A 145 14.91 -4.11 3.41
N LEU A 146 15.77 -3.67 2.49
CA LEU A 146 17.18 -4.06 2.49
C LEU A 146 17.93 -3.62 3.76
N ALA A 147 17.57 -2.46 4.33
CA ALA A 147 18.22 -1.95 5.55
C ALA A 147 18.11 -2.90 6.76
N TYR A 148 17.09 -3.75 6.79
CA TYR A 148 16.86 -4.68 7.89
C TYR A 148 17.73 -5.95 7.83
N GLY A 149 18.54 -6.14 6.79
CA GLY A 149 19.54 -7.21 6.75
C GLY A 149 20.52 -7.15 7.92
N LYS A 150 20.98 -5.94 8.28
CA LYS A 150 21.81 -5.70 9.48
C LYS A 150 21.14 -6.16 10.77
N PHE A 151 19.81 -5.99 10.87
CA PHE A 151 19.07 -6.44 12.05
C PHE A 151 18.93 -7.97 12.07
N ALA A 152 18.66 -8.61 10.93
CA ALA A 152 18.64 -10.07 10.83
C ALA A 152 19.99 -10.71 11.18
N GLU A 153 21.10 -10.14 10.70
CA GLU A 153 22.47 -10.58 11.05
C GLU A 153 22.73 -10.47 12.55
N LEU A 154 22.34 -9.35 13.17
CA LEU A 154 22.43 -9.17 14.61
C LEU A 154 21.63 -10.23 15.37
N LEU A 155 20.43 -10.59 14.90
CA LEU A 155 19.63 -11.64 15.50
C LEU A 155 20.32 -13.01 15.42
N ILE A 156 20.89 -13.35 14.26
CA ILE A 156 21.66 -14.59 14.07
C ILE A 156 22.87 -14.62 15.01
N GLU A 157 23.63 -13.53 15.08
CA GLU A 157 24.81 -13.43 15.95
C GLU A 157 24.46 -13.60 17.43
N ARG A 158 23.34 -13.00 17.87
CA ARG A 158 22.97 -12.93 19.29
C ARG A 158 22.19 -14.13 19.78
N LEU A 159 21.34 -14.70 18.93
CA LEU A 159 20.36 -15.71 19.31
C LEU A 159 20.53 -17.03 18.55
N GLY A 160 21.32 -17.07 17.47
CA GLY A 160 21.42 -18.24 16.60
C GLY A 160 20.11 -18.50 15.86
N GLU A 161 19.71 -19.77 15.78
CA GLU A 161 18.47 -20.19 15.10
C GLU A 161 17.21 -19.64 15.80
N ILE A 162 16.32 -19.06 15.00
CA ILE A 162 15.03 -18.50 15.45
C ILE A 162 13.92 -19.29 14.75
N ASP A 163 12.97 -19.81 15.53
CA ASP A 163 11.84 -20.58 15.00
C ASP A 163 10.69 -19.68 14.56
N CYS A 164 10.47 -18.55 15.24
CA CYS A 164 9.37 -17.65 14.95
C CYS A 164 9.74 -16.17 15.09
N LEU A 165 9.44 -15.37 14.07
CA LEU A 165 9.55 -13.91 14.09
C LEU A 165 8.15 -13.30 14.09
N VAL A 166 7.87 -12.46 15.09
CA VAL A 166 6.59 -11.76 15.24
C VAL A 166 6.83 -10.26 15.19
N GLY A 167 6.09 -9.54 14.36
CA GLY A 167 6.24 -8.09 14.34
C GLY A 167 5.13 -7.31 13.65
N PRO A 168 5.00 -6.02 14.00
CA PRO A 168 4.02 -5.14 13.42
C PRO A 168 4.35 -4.83 11.96
N VAL A 169 3.34 -4.79 11.11
CA VAL A 169 3.48 -4.49 9.69
C VAL A 169 2.94 -3.08 9.41
N GLY A 170 3.76 -2.29 8.73
CA GLY A 170 3.40 -0.97 8.20
C GLY A 170 3.91 -0.86 6.77
N SER A 171 5.06 -0.20 6.58
CA SER A 171 5.70 -0.09 5.26
C SER A 171 6.27 -1.39 4.68
N GLY A 172 6.05 -2.55 5.31
CA GLY A 172 6.63 -3.84 4.90
C GLY A 172 8.13 -4.03 5.18
N GLY A 173 8.90 -2.93 5.24
CA GLY A 173 10.37 -2.97 5.34
C GLY A 173 10.91 -3.88 6.45
N SER A 174 10.44 -3.70 7.69
CA SER A 174 10.95 -4.45 8.85
C SER A 174 10.72 -5.95 8.72
N MET A 175 9.46 -6.36 8.58
CA MET A 175 9.12 -7.78 8.57
C MET A 175 9.63 -8.46 7.30
N CYS A 176 9.31 -7.93 6.12
CA CYS A 176 9.72 -8.56 4.86
C CYS A 176 11.25 -8.56 4.67
N GLY A 177 11.94 -7.48 5.10
CA GLY A 177 13.40 -7.41 5.06
C GLY A 177 14.09 -8.39 6.00
N THR A 178 13.64 -8.45 7.26
CA THR A 178 14.21 -9.33 8.28
C THR A 178 13.94 -10.80 7.96
N THR A 179 12.68 -11.15 7.67
CA THR A 179 12.27 -12.52 7.36
C THR A 179 13.04 -13.09 6.18
N ARG A 180 13.21 -12.31 5.10
CA ARG A 180 13.92 -12.78 3.90
C ARG A 180 15.38 -13.14 4.18
N VAL A 181 16.07 -12.35 5.01
CA VAL A 181 17.48 -12.64 5.39
C VAL A 181 17.55 -13.81 6.37
N LEU A 182 16.68 -13.85 7.37
CA LEU A 182 16.65 -14.97 8.31
C LEU A 182 16.32 -16.30 7.61
N ARG A 183 15.37 -16.32 6.67
CA ARG A 183 15.00 -17.53 5.91
C ARG A 183 16.09 -18.04 4.98
N ALA A 184 17.04 -17.20 4.58
CA ALA A 184 18.22 -17.67 3.87
C ALA A 184 19.09 -18.59 4.75
N SER A 185 19.06 -18.41 6.07
CA SER A 185 19.76 -19.26 7.05
C SER A 185 18.85 -20.31 7.70
N PHE A 186 17.57 -19.99 7.91
CA PHE A 186 16.58 -20.79 8.63
C PHE A 186 15.29 -20.93 7.77
N PRO A 187 15.25 -21.85 6.78
CA PRO A 187 14.14 -21.96 5.82
C PRO A 187 12.76 -22.22 6.47
N GLU A 188 12.76 -22.87 7.63
CA GLU A 188 11.58 -23.23 8.42
C GLU A 188 11.09 -22.09 9.33
N LEU A 189 11.74 -20.91 9.31
CA LEU A 189 11.32 -19.75 10.10
C LEU A 189 9.84 -19.43 9.83
N HIS A 190 9.06 -19.46 10.91
CA HIS A 190 7.68 -19.03 10.91
C HIS A 190 7.60 -17.50 11.10
N ALA A 191 6.90 -16.79 10.23
CA ALA A 191 6.81 -15.33 10.28
C ALA A 191 5.36 -14.88 10.47
N ILE A 192 5.12 -14.14 11.55
CA ILE A 192 3.80 -13.67 11.95
C ILE A 192 3.72 -12.15 11.81
N GLY A 193 2.85 -11.69 10.92
CA GLY A 193 2.53 -10.28 10.75
C GLY A 193 1.46 -9.83 11.74
N VAL A 194 1.68 -8.69 12.39
CA VAL A 194 0.69 -8.06 13.26
C VAL A 194 0.14 -6.80 12.60
N ASP A 195 -1.18 -6.73 12.47
CA ASP A 195 -1.92 -5.61 11.90
C ASP A 195 -3.12 -5.25 12.80
N THR A 196 -3.98 -4.32 12.36
CA THR A 196 -5.20 -3.89 13.05
C THR A 196 -6.43 -4.03 12.14
N PRO A 197 -7.63 -4.31 12.68
CA PRO A 197 -8.86 -4.28 11.89
C PRO A 197 -9.00 -2.99 11.07
N ASN A 198 -9.64 -3.09 9.90
CA ASN A 198 -9.83 -2.02 8.89
C ASN A 198 -8.54 -1.53 8.18
N SER A 199 -7.40 -2.20 8.40
CA SER A 199 -6.16 -1.97 7.65
C SER A 199 -6.10 -2.77 6.36
N VAL A 200 -5.86 -2.10 5.23
CA VAL A 200 -5.90 -2.76 3.91
C VAL A 200 -4.70 -3.67 3.64
N LEU A 201 -3.68 -3.68 4.51
CA LEU A 201 -2.40 -4.38 4.27
C LEU A 201 -2.57 -5.87 3.99
N PHE A 202 -3.54 -6.52 4.64
CA PHE A 202 -3.79 -7.95 4.54
C PHE A 202 -5.24 -8.29 4.17
N GLY A 203 -5.91 -7.44 3.40
CA GLY A 203 -7.20 -7.76 2.78
C GLY A 203 -8.45 -7.33 3.55
N GLN A 204 -8.33 -6.69 4.72
CA GLN A 204 -9.49 -6.03 5.34
C GLN A 204 -9.97 -4.89 4.44
N PRO A 205 -11.29 -4.63 4.37
CA PRO A 205 -11.82 -3.48 3.66
C PRO A 205 -11.30 -2.18 4.29
N SER A 206 -11.02 -1.19 3.44
CA SER A 206 -10.70 0.16 3.92
C SER A 206 -11.89 0.68 4.72
N GLY A 207 -11.62 1.08 5.96
CA GLY A 207 -12.62 1.62 6.88
C GLY A 207 -11.99 2.69 7.75
N LYS A 208 -12.80 3.31 8.63
CA LYS A 208 -12.27 4.28 9.59
C LYS A 208 -11.30 3.57 10.53
N LEU A 209 -10.00 3.75 10.30
CA LEU A 209 -8.96 3.27 11.20
C LEU A 209 -9.13 3.92 12.56
N VAL A 210 -9.18 3.11 13.60
CA VAL A 210 -9.11 3.61 14.96
C VAL A 210 -7.64 3.90 15.26
N ARG A 211 -7.36 5.08 15.81
CA ARG A 211 -6.00 5.62 16.00
C ARG A 211 -5.10 4.65 16.78
N LEU A 212 -4.30 3.87 16.08
CA LEU A 212 -3.17 3.14 16.66
C LEU A 212 -1.90 3.49 15.88
N ALA A 213 -1.14 4.44 16.41
CA ALA A 213 0.04 4.94 15.72
C ALA A 213 1.08 3.81 15.54
N GLY A 214 1.48 3.58 14.28
CA GLY A 214 2.50 2.60 13.91
C GLY A 214 1.97 1.23 13.46
N LEU A 215 0.66 0.99 13.49
CA LEU A 215 0.00 -0.18 12.90
C LEU A 215 -1.16 0.25 12.00
N GLY A 216 -1.43 -0.54 10.97
CA GLY A 216 -2.46 -0.28 9.99
C GLY A 216 -2.03 0.64 8.85
N GLY A 217 -2.64 0.44 7.69
CA GLY A 217 -2.45 1.27 6.51
C GLY A 217 -3.75 1.44 5.72
N GLU A 218 -3.90 2.61 5.07
CA GLU A 218 -4.97 2.89 4.11
C GLU A 218 -4.54 2.58 2.66
N ILE A 219 -3.24 2.33 2.45
CA ILE A 219 -2.66 1.83 1.20
C ILE A 219 -1.88 0.56 1.49
N VAL A 220 -1.70 -0.29 0.47
CA VAL A 220 -0.75 -1.40 0.52
C VAL A 220 0.59 -0.94 -0.05
N PRO A 221 1.65 -0.82 0.77
CA PRO A 221 2.98 -0.48 0.30
C PRO A 221 3.53 -1.57 -0.62
N SER A 222 4.25 -1.19 -1.68
CA SER A 222 4.90 -2.17 -2.57
C SER A 222 6.03 -2.95 -1.89
N ASN A 223 6.50 -2.45 -0.75
CA ASN A 223 7.47 -3.11 0.11
C ASN A 223 6.88 -4.25 0.96
N VAL A 224 5.54 -4.41 1.02
CA VAL A 224 4.91 -5.56 1.70
C VAL A 224 4.87 -6.74 0.73
N ASP A 225 5.78 -7.68 0.93
CA ASP A 225 5.72 -8.99 0.27
C ASP A 225 4.95 -9.98 1.14
N HIS A 226 3.70 -10.24 0.76
CA HIS A 226 2.79 -11.15 1.46
C HIS A 226 3.31 -12.59 1.56
N ARG A 227 4.20 -13.00 0.66
CA ARG A 227 4.81 -14.33 0.68
C ARG A 227 5.77 -14.50 1.86
N GLU A 228 6.16 -13.40 2.50
CA GLU A 228 7.00 -13.46 3.68
C GLU A 228 6.24 -13.90 4.94
N PHE A 229 4.91 -13.98 4.93
CA PHE A 229 4.13 -14.28 6.13
C PHE A 229 3.50 -15.67 6.09
N ASP A 230 3.59 -16.39 7.21
CA ASP A 230 2.90 -17.65 7.45
C ASP A 230 1.52 -17.42 8.07
N GLU A 231 1.41 -16.46 9.00
CA GLU A 231 0.19 -16.10 9.73
C GLU A 231 0.07 -14.59 9.89
N ILE A 232 -1.17 -14.07 9.88
CA ILE A 232 -1.49 -12.67 10.19
C ILE A 232 -2.43 -12.61 11.39
N HIS A 233 -2.14 -11.71 12.34
CA HIS A 233 -3.05 -11.38 13.43
C HIS A 233 -3.48 -9.93 13.34
N TRP A 234 -4.77 -9.69 13.59
CA TRP A 234 -5.33 -8.36 13.74
C TRP A 234 -5.75 -8.14 15.18
N LEU A 235 -5.24 -7.07 15.80
CA LEU A 235 -5.60 -6.69 17.16
C LEU A 235 -6.35 -5.36 17.13
N THR A 236 -7.42 -5.29 17.92
CA THR A 236 -8.09 -4.01 18.17
C THR A 236 -7.20 -3.08 19.00
N PRO A 237 -7.46 -1.77 18.97
CA PRO A 237 -6.72 -0.82 19.81
C PRO A 237 -6.76 -1.17 21.30
N VAL A 238 -7.93 -1.55 21.82
CA VAL A 238 -8.10 -1.92 23.24
C VAL A 238 -7.21 -3.12 23.60
N GLU A 239 -7.10 -4.13 22.73
CA GLU A 239 -6.21 -5.28 22.93
C GLU A 239 -4.73 -4.89 22.92
N ALA A 240 -4.33 -4.03 21.99
CA ALA A 240 -2.97 -3.52 21.92
C ALA A 240 -2.63 -2.68 23.16
N PHE A 241 -3.55 -1.84 23.66
CA PHE A 241 -3.34 -1.01 24.85
C PHE A 241 -3.19 -1.85 26.12
N HIS A 242 -4.09 -2.83 26.34
CA HIS A 242 -3.95 -3.78 27.45
C HIS A 242 -2.59 -4.48 27.41
N SER A 243 -2.17 -4.93 26.22
CA SER A 243 -0.90 -5.65 26.05
C SER A 243 0.31 -4.73 26.22
N THR A 244 0.18 -3.44 25.90
CA THR A 244 1.20 -2.42 26.14
C THR A 244 1.41 -2.18 27.63
N HIS A 245 0.32 -2.09 28.38
CA HIS A 245 0.38 -1.99 29.85
C HIS A 245 0.95 -3.26 30.47
N GLN A 246 0.58 -4.45 29.97
CA GLN A 246 1.15 -5.72 30.45
C GLN A 246 2.65 -5.83 30.17
N LEU A 247 3.10 -5.45 28.97
CA LEU A 247 4.52 -5.43 28.62
C LEU A 247 5.30 -4.51 29.57
N HIS A 248 4.77 -3.33 29.86
CA HIS A 248 5.39 -2.41 30.81
C HIS A 248 5.38 -2.96 32.25
N ARG A 249 4.22 -3.37 32.75
CA ARG A 249 4.04 -3.82 34.14
C ARG A 249 4.83 -5.09 34.46
N ASN A 250 4.84 -6.06 33.55
CA ASN A 250 5.38 -7.40 33.82
C ASN A 250 6.83 -7.56 33.38
N ARG A 251 7.30 -6.75 32.42
CA ARG A 251 8.66 -6.86 31.84
C ARG A 251 9.50 -5.59 32.01
N GLY A 252 8.93 -4.51 32.56
CA GLY A 252 9.62 -3.24 32.72
C GLY A 252 9.88 -2.50 31.39
N LEU A 253 9.30 -2.95 30.29
CA LEU A 253 9.55 -2.40 28.95
C LEU A 253 8.50 -1.33 28.61
N PHE A 254 8.92 -0.07 28.66
CA PHE A 254 8.09 1.08 28.30
C PHE A 254 8.11 1.32 26.77
N MET A 255 7.19 0.68 26.05
CA MET A 255 7.17 0.62 24.58
C MET A 255 5.84 1.11 23.98
N GLY A 256 5.82 1.41 22.67
CA GLY A 256 4.60 1.84 21.98
C GLY A 256 3.53 0.75 21.79
N PRO A 257 2.29 1.13 21.41
CA PRO A 257 1.17 0.21 21.16
C PRO A 257 1.45 -0.91 20.15
N ALA A 258 2.21 -0.62 19.09
CA ALA A 258 2.63 -1.62 18.10
C ALA A 258 3.48 -2.74 18.74
N SER A 259 4.33 -2.37 19.71
CA SER A 259 5.12 -3.32 20.50
C SER A 259 4.24 -4.15 21.43
N GLY A 260 3.24 -3.53 22.07
CA GLY A 260 2.26 -4.24 22.88
C GLY A 260 1.47 -5.27 22.07
N ALA A 261 1.06 -4.92 20.85
CA ALA A 261 0.36 -5.83 19.95
C ALA A 261 1.26 -7.02 19.54
N ALA A 262 2.50 -6.76 19.14
CA ALA A 262 3.47 -7.81 18.80
C ALA A 262 3.79 -8.72 20.01
N TYR A 263 3.94 -8.14 21.20
CA TYR A 263 4.16 -8.89 22.44
C TYR A 263 2.99 -9.84 22.73
N ARG A 264 1.75 -9.39 22.54
CA ARG A 264 0.56 -10.23 22.78
C ARG A 264 0.59 -11.49 21.93
N VAL A 265 0.86 -11.31 20.63
CA VAL A 265 0.92 -12.41 19.66
C VAL A 265 2.09 -13.34 19.95
N ALA A 266 3.28 -12.79 20.17
CA ALA A 266 4.47 -13.58 20.47
C ALA A 266 4.35 -14.37 21.77
N ASN A 267 3.78 -13.77 22.82
CA ASN A 267 3.57 -14.44 24.09
C ASN A 267 2.56 -15.59 23.97
N TRP A 268 1.47 -15.41 23.23
CA TRP A 268 0.52 -16.49 22.94
C TRP A 268 1.16 -17.59 22.11
N TRP A 269 1.83 -17.26 21.01
CA TRP A 269 2.45 -18.26 20.14
C TRP A 269 3.52 -19.07 20.89
N SER A 270 4.38 -18.40 21.66
CA SER A 270 5.41 -19.03 22.50
C SER A 270 4.79 -20.01 23.51
N SER A 271 3.68 -19.64 24.16
CA SER A 271 2.99 -20.53 25.10
C SER A 271 2.41 -21.81 24.47
N LYS A 272 2.10 -21.78 23.17
CA LYS A 272 1.59 -22.95 22.42
C LYS A 272 2.73 -23.79 21.83
N HIS A 273 3.93 -23.23 21.73
CA HIS A 273 5.11 -23.84 21.12
C HIS A 273 6.30 -23.81 22.09
N PRO A 274 6.26 -24.58 23.19
CA PRO A 274 7.35 -24.60 24.16
C PRO A 274 8.65 -25.10 23.52
N ARG A 275 9.79 -24.49 23.90
CA ARG A 275 11.14 -24.75 23.36
C ARG A 275 11.39 -24.23 21.95
N LYS A 276 10.46 -23.47 21.37
CA LYS A 276 10.66 -22.77 20.10
C LYS A 276 11.08 -21.33 20.37
N LYS A 277 12.18 -20.90 19.75
CA LYS A 277 12.75 -19.56 19.94
C LYS A 277 11.94 -18.53 19.16
N VAL A 278 11.31 -17.61 19.90
CA VAL A 278 10.45 -16.55 19.36
C VAL A 278 11.11 -15.20 19.54
N VAL A 279 11.10 -14.37 18.50
CA VAL A 279 11.54 -12.97 18.57
C VAL A 279 10.37 -12.05 18.23
N ALA A 280 10.04 -11.14 19.14
CA ALA A 280 9.06 -10.08 18.95
C ALA A 280 9.75 -8.73 18.65
N ILE A 281 9.34 -8.04 17.59
CA ILE A 281 9.89 -6.72 17.22
C ILE A 281 9.13 -5.60 17.94
N PHE A 282 9.85 -4.73 18.66
CA PHE A 282 9.28 -3.58 19.36
C PHE A 282 9.80 -2.26 18.75
N PRO A 283 9.03 -1.58 17.87
CA PRO A 283 9.56 -0.54 16.98
C PRO A 283 10.03 0.77 17.64
N ASP A 284 9.39 1.19 18.73
CA ASP A 284 9.69 2.44 19.41
C ASP A 284 9.28 2.44 20.89
N GLU A 285 9.91 3.34 21.64
CA GLU A 285 9.68 3.52 23.08
C GLU A 285 8.36 4.24 23.40
N GLY A 286 7.88 4.02 24.63
CA GLY A 286 6.61 4.53 25.14
C GLY A 286 6.52 6.05 25.26
N HIS A 287 7.65 6.78 25.23
CA HIS A 287 7.70 8.23 25.48
C HIS A 287 6.84 9.05 24.52
N ARG A 288 6.67 8.58 23.28
CA ARG A 288 5.79 9.21 22.29
C ARG A 288 4.30 9.10 22.67
N TYR A 289 3.96 8.13 23.50
CA TYR A 289 2.60 7.72 23.80
C TYR A 289 2.16 8.12 25.21
N GLY A 290 2.93 8.99 25.88
CA GLY A 290 2.67 9.48 27.23
C GLY A 290 1.28 10.09 27.41
N GLU A 291 0.84 10.93 26.47
CA GLU A 291 -0.51 11.55 26.45
C GLU A 291 -1.56 10.70 25.73
N THR A 292 -1.26 9.42 25.45
CA THR A 292 -2.19 8.50 24.78
C THR A 292 -2.36 7.21 25.59
N VAL A 293 -1.77 6.10 25.14
CA VAL A 293 -1.93 4.79 25.78
C VAL A 293 -1.48 4.79 27.25
N TYR A 294 -0.65 5.74 27.67
CA TYR A 294 -0.20 5.88 29.06
C TYR A 294 -0.94 6.97 29.86
N ASP A 295 -1.95 7.60 29.27
CA ASP A 295 -2.80 8.60 29.92
C ASP A 295 -4.21 8.03 30.19
N ASP A 296 -4.58 7.95 31.47
CA ASP A 296 -5.87 7.37 31.88
C ASP A 296 -7.08 8.18 31.38
N ALA A 297 -6.95 9.50 31.23
CA ALA A 297 -8.05 10.34 30.75
C ALA A 297 -8.27 10.12 29.24
N TRP A 298 -7.18 9.99 28.48
CA TRP A 298 -7.21 9.61 27.08
C TRP A 298 -7.80 8.21 26.89
N LEU A 299 -7.39 7.23 27.69
CA LEU A 299 -7.91 5.86 27.62
C LEU A 299 -9.41 5.80 27.89
N LYS A 300 -9.92 6.57 28.87
CA LYS A 300 -11.36 6.68 29.14
C LYS A 300 -12.17 7.26 27.97
N SER A 301 -11.53 7.93 27.01
CA SER A 301 -12.18 8.40 25.79
C SER A 301 -12.35 7.31 24.72
N PHE A 302 -11.70 6.15 24.88
CA PHE A 302 -11.82 5.03 23.94
C PHE A 302 -12.98 4.12 24.32
N ALA A 303 -13.91 3.96 23.37
CA ALA A 303 -15.00 3.00 23.51
C ALA A 303 -14.45 1.59 23.75
N GLY A 304 -14.97 0.92 24.78
CA GLY A 304 -14.56 -0.42 25.18
C GLY A 304 -13.35 -0.48 26.12
N TRP A 305 -12.78 0.65 26.58
CA TRP A 305 -11.79 0.64 27.66
C TRP A 305 -12.47 0.80 29.03
N PRO A 306 -12.10 0.02 30.07
CA PRO A 306 -11.10 -1.06 30.12
C PRO A 306 -11.73 -2.45 30.01
N ASP A 307 -12.67 -2.67 29.10
CA ASP A 307 -13.39 -3.95 28.98
C ASP A 307 -12.43 -5.13 28.82
N ALA A 308 -12.89 -6.31 29.26
CA ALA A 308 -12.14 -7.54 29.12
C ALA A 308 -11.93 -7.88 27.63
N VAL A 309 -10.68 -8.17 27.28
CA VAL A 309 -10.27 -8.53 25.91
C VAL A 309 -10.08 -10.05 25.75
N ARG A 310 -10.16 -10.54 24.51
CA ARG A 310 -10.01 -11.96 24.18
C ARG A 310 -8.64 -12.50 24.62
N ARG A 311 -8.61 -13.63 25.34
CA ARG A 311 -7.34 -14.25 25.78
C ARG A 311 -6.58 -14.95 24.66
N GLU A 312 -7.29 -15.41 23.64
CA GLU A 312 -6.74 -16.12 22.48
C GLU A 312 -7.34 -15.51 21.19
N PRO A 313 -6.62 -15.56 20.05
CA PRO A 313 -7.15 -15.10 18.77
C PRO A 313 -8.27 -16.01 18.28
N VAL A 314 -9.21 -15.45 17.52
CA VAL A 314 -10.21 -16.21 16.77
C VAL A 314 -9.75 -16.37 15.33
N ALA A 315 -9.58 -17.61 14.87
CA ALA A 315 -9.30 -17.88 13.47
C ALA A 315 -10.49 -17.44 12.60
N VAL A 316 -10.21 -16.68 11.54
CA VAL A 316 -11.21 -16.29 10.53
C VAL A 316 -11.06 -17.14 9.28
N GLU A 317 -12.14 -17.36 8.55
CA GLU A 317 -12.11 -18.13 7.29
C GLU A 317 -11.55 -17.29 6.15
N THR A 318 -11.76 -15.98 6.21
CA THR A 318 -11.34 -15.03 5.19
C THR A 318 -10.76 -13.77 5.83
N PRO A 319 -9.69 -13.19 5.27
CA PRO A 319 -9.13 -11.92 5.76
C PRO A 319 -10.05 -10.71 5.52
N THR A 320 -11.17 -10.85 4.82
CA THR A 320 -12.12 -9.77 4.51
C THR A 320 -13.26 -9.64 5.53
N GLU A 321 -13.40 -10.60 6.44
CA GLU A 321 -14.45 -10.61 7.45
C GLU A 321 -14.39 -9.42 8.40
N SER A 322 -15.54 -9.02 8.95
CA SER A 322 -15.59 -7.98 9.97
C SER A 322 -14.99 -8.50 11.29
N LEU A 323 -13.88 -7.88 11.71
CA LEU A 323 -13.15 -8.29 12.91
C LEU A 323 -13.62 -7.49 14.13
N LYS A 324 -14.19 -8.20 15.12
CA LYS A 324 -14.73 -7.60 16.37
C LYS A 324 -13.76 -7.64 17.56
N GLY A 325 -12.57 -8.21 17.37
CA GLY A 325 -11.59 -8.47 18.42
C GLY A 325 -10.36 -9.12 17.82
N TRP A 326 -9.49 -9.66 18.66
CA TRP A 326 -8.27 -10.33 18.24
C TRP A 326 -8.61 -11.53 17.36
N SER A 327 -8.14 -11.48 16.13
CA SER A 327 -8.36 -12.49 15.10
C SER A 327 -7.06 -12.90 14.43
N CYS A 328 -7.01 -14.09 13.86
CA CYS A 328 -5.88 -14.57 13.07
C CYS A 328 -6.31 -15.27 11.79
N TYR A 329 -5.40 -15.33 10.81
CA TYR A 329 -5.59 -16.02 9.55
C TYR A 329 -4.29 -16.67 9.08
N THR A 330 -4.39 -17.94 8.68
CA THR A 330 -3.26 -18.68 8.08
C THR A 330 -2.99 -18.15 6.68
N TRP A 331 -1.96 -17.34 6.56
CA TRP A 331 -1.59 -16.69 5.32
C TRP A 331 -0.95 -17.67 4.33
N GLY A 332 -0.02 -18.50 4.82
CA GLY A 332 0.58 -19.59 4.05
C GLY A 332 1.49 -19.13 2.90
N ARG A 333 2.23 -18.03 3.06
CA ARG A 333 3.22 -17.52 2.08
C ARG A 333 2.65 -17.26 0.69
N ARG A 334 1.35 -16.94 0.61
CA ARG A 334 0.64 -16.59 -0.63
C ARG A 334 0.74 -15.10 -0.92
N THR A 335 0.62 -14.72 -2.20
CA THR A 335 0.39 -13.30 -2.54
C THR A 335 -0.99 -12.87 -2.05
N LEU A 336 -1.17 -11.57 -1.80
CA LEU A 336 -2.48 -11.03 -1.45
C LEU A 336 -3.54 -11.31 -2.51
N GLU A 337 -3.15 -11.26 -3.79
CA GLU A 337 -4.02 -11.62 -4.90
C GLU A 337 -4.46 -13.07 -4.83
N GLN A 338 -3.56 -14.03 -4.58
CA GLN A 338 -3.91 -15.45 -4.42
C GLN A 338 -4.85 -15.69 -3.24
N VAL A 339 -4.62 -15.00 -2.11
CA VAL A 339 -5.50 -15.13 -0.94
C VAL A 339 -6.90 -14.61 -1.28
N LEU A 340 -7.00 -13.44 -1.90
CA LEU A 340 -8.29 -12.81 -2.15
C LEU A 340 -9.02 -13.36 -3.39
N SER A 341 -8.31 -13.86 -4.39
CA SER A 341 -8.92 -14.55 -5.53
C SER A 341 -9.58 -15.86 -5.11
N SER A 342 -9.02 -16.56 -4.12
CA SER A 342 -9.64 -17.76 -3.54
C SER A 342 -10.97 -17.49 -2.82
N LEU A 343 -11.27 -16.22 -2.49
CA LEU A 343 -12.52 -15.78 -1.84
C LEU A 343 -13.61 -15.37 -2.84
N LEU A 344 -13.22 -15.15 -4.09
CA LEU A 344 -14.15 -14.79 -5.14
C LEU A 344 -14.77 -16.10 -5.62
N ALA A 345 -16.03 -16.33 -5.24
CA ALA A 345 -16.78 -17.51 -5.66
C ALA A 345 -16.64 -17.69 -7.19
N PRO A 346 -16.46 -18.93 -7.68
CA PRO A 346 -16.44 -19.17 -9.12
C PRO A 346 -17.75 -18.63 -9.69
N VAL A 347 -17.66 -17.59 -10.53
CA VAL A 347 -18.82 -17.16 -11.30
C VAL A 347 -19.15 -18.31 -12.23
N SER A 348 -20.36 -18.84 -12.11
CA SER A 348 -20.87 -19.87 -13.03
C SER A 348 -20.60 -19.39 -14.46
N THR A 349 -19.96 -20.22 -15.27
CA THR A 349 -19.70 -19.97 -16.70
C THR A 349 -20.97 -19.52 -17.44
N SER A 350 -22.15 -19.93 -16.98
CA SER A 350 -23.45 -19.48 -17.48
C SER A 350 -23.72 -17.97 -17.32
N LEU A 351 -23.21 -17.32 -16.27
CA LEU A 351 -23.33 -15.86 -16.06
C LEU A 351 -22.39 -15.06 -16.97
N ILE A 352 -21.23 -15.64 -17.29
CA ILE A 352 -20.28 -15.07 -18.26
C ILE A 352 -20.92 -15.08 -19.66
N GLU A 353 -21.51 -16.20 -20.08
CA GLU A 353 -22.22 -16.32 -21.38
C GLU A 353 -23.43 -15.36 -21.49
N THR A 354 -24.17 -15.14 -20.40
CA THR A 354 -25.36 -14.27 -20.43
C THR A 354 -25.00 -12.77 -20.45
N ARG A 355 -23.86 -12.37 -19.88
CA ARG A 355 -23.37 -10.97 -19.85
C ARG A 355 -22.39 -10.62 -20.97
N LEU A 356 -21.91 -11.60 -21.73
CA LEU A 356 -21.02 -11.45 -22.90
C LEU A 356 -21.70 -10.91 -24.16
N GLN A 357 -22.96 -10.46 -24.10
CA GLN A 357 -23.58 -9.80 -25.24
C GLN A 357 -22.85 -8.48 -25.52
N PRO A 358 -22.29 -8.28 -26.74
CA PRO A 358 -21.80 -6.98 -27.14
C PRO A 358 -22.92 -5.96 -26.99
N LEU A 359 -22.61 -4.74 -26.54
CA LEU A 359 -23.53 -3.61 -26.63
C LEU A 359 -23.92 -3.42 -28.10
N THR A 360 -25.03 -4.03 -28.53
CA THR A 360 -25.55 -3.90 -29.88
C THR A 360 -26.14 -2.52 -30.06
N GLN A 361 -25.78 -1.93 -31.21
CA GLN A 361 -26.29 -0.67 -31.70
C GLN A 361 -27.83 -0.75 -31.81
N HIS A 362 -28.53 0.33 -31.44
CA HIS A 362 -29.95 0.49 -31.76
C HIS A 362 -30.16 0.27 -33.27
N PRO A 363 -31.11 -0.60 -33.69
CA PRO A 363 -31.27 -0.92 -35.11
C PRO A 363 -31.92 0.26 -35.83
N VAL A 364 -31.20 0.79 -36.83
CA VAL A 364 -31.81 1.55 -37.92
C VAL A 364 -32.38 0.52 -38.90
N GLU A 365 -33.68 0.58 -39.18
CA GLU A 365 -34.35 -0.29 -40.15
C GLU A 365 -33.72 -0.16 -41.54
N PRO A 366 -33.34 -1.27 -42.22
CA PRO A 366 -32.98 -1.22 -43.63
C PRO A 366 -34.18 -1.60 -44.52
N SER A 367 -34.41 -0.77 -45.54
CA SER A 367 -35.34 -1.04 -46.64
C SER A 367 -34.83 -2.16 -47.58
N PRO A 368 -35.71 -2.82 -48.37
CA PRO A 368 -35.41 -4.13 -48.92
C PRO A 368 -34.81 -4.09 -50.33
N LYS A 369 -33.84 -4.99 -50.58
CA LYS A 369 -33.64 -5.87 -51.77
C LYS A 369 -32.16 -5.96 -52.18
N GLN A 370 -31.58 -7.16 -52.08
CA GLN A 370 -31.26 -8.05 -53.22
C GLN A 370 -30.45 -9.26 -52.71
N ARG A 371 -30.89 -10.46 -53.09
CA ARG A 371 -30.21 -11.74 -52.85
C ARG A 371 -29.03 -11.88 -53.81
N THR A 372 -27.86 -12.28 -53.30
CA THR A 372 -26.83 -13.04 -54.04
C THR A 372 -26.14 -14.03 -53.10
N GLU A 373 -25.61 -15.11 -53.70
CA GLU A 373 -25.24 -16.43 -53.16
C GLU A 373 -23.97 -16.49 -52.28
N PRO A 374 -23.72 -17.62 -51.56
CA PRO A 374 -22.72 -17.69 -50.51
C PRO A 374 -21.33 -18.07 -51.04
N GLY A 375 -20.35 -17.19 -50.82
CA GLY A 375 -18.93 -17.43 -51.07
C GLY A 375 -18.09 -17.33 -49.79
N GLU A 376 -17.35 -18.40 -49.53
CA GLU A 376 -16.08 -18.49 -48.80
C GLU A 376 -15.99 -18.01 -47.34
N SER A 377 -15.81 -19.00 -46.45
CA SER A 377 -15.45 -18.85 -45.04
C SER A 377 -14.06 -18.24 -44.87
N SER A 378 -14.02 -16.93 -44.67
CA SER A 378 -12.83 -16.24 -44.17
C SER A 378 -12.56 -16.63 -42.70
N LYS A 379 -11.28 -16.88 -42.37
CA LYS A 379 -10.79 -16.97 -40.99
C LYS A 379 -11.14 -15.66 -40.27
N GLY A 380 -12.18 -15.68 -39.43
CA GLY A 380 -12.69 -14.50 -38.74
C GLY A 380 -11.63 -13.83 -37.87
N ASP A 381 -11.36 -12.57 -38.18
CA ASP A 381 -10.51 -11.67 -37.40
C ASP A 381 -11.20 -11.41 -36.05
N VAL A 382 -10.65 -11.95 -34.95
CA VAL A 382 -11.29 -11.89 -33.64
C VAL A 382 -10.98 -10.55 -32.99
N SER A 383 -11.85 -9.57 -33.21
CA SER A 383 -11.70 -8.24 -32.62
C SER A 383 -12.01 -8.25 -31.12
N PRO A 384 -11.18 -7.61 -30.26
CA PRO A 384 -11.47 -7.46 -28.85
C PRO A 384 -12.74 -6.63 -28.61
N THR A 385 -13.54 -7.00 -27.60
CA THR A 385 -14.77 -6.32 -27.20
C THR A 385 -14.69 -5.82 -25.76
N LEU A 386 -15.58 -4.87 -25.43
CA LEU A 386 -15.71 -4.31 -24.09
C LEU A 386 -16.90 -4.96 -23.38
N ILE A 387 -16.70 -5.43 -22.15
CA ILE A 387 -17.76 -5.95 -21.29
C ILE A 387 -17.86 -5.05 -20.05
N ALA A 388 -19.06 -4.54 -19.79
CA ALA A 388 -19.34 -3.78 -18.57
C ALA A 388 -19.36 -4.73 -17.37
N LEU A 389 -18.63 -4.37 -16.32
CA LEU A 389 -18.60 -5.11 -15.07
C LEU A 389 -19.44 -4.38 -14.02
N SER A 390 -20.03 -5.14 -13.10
CA SER A 390 -20.57 -4.59 -11.87
C SER A 390 -19.45 -4.32 -10.85
N HIS A 391 -19.75 -3.54 -9.82
CA HIS A 391 -18.82 -3.25 -8.72
C HIS A 391 -18.53 -4.50 -7.85
N SER A 392 -19.27 -5.60 -8.04
CA SER A 392 -19.03 -6.89 -7.40
C SER A 392 -18.32 -7.92 -8.29
N ASP A 393 -18.10 -7.62 -9.58
CA ASP A 393 -17.60 -8.60 -10.56
C ASP A 393 -16.06 -8.81 -10.51
N GLY A 394 -15.40 -8.49 -9.39
CA GLY A 394 -13.95 -8.62 -9.24
C GLY A 394 -13.42 -10.04 -9.50
N ALA A 395 -14.26 -11.05 -9.26
CA ALA A 395 -13.98 -12.46 -9.56
C ALA A 395 -13.59 -12.69 -11.01
N LEU A 396 -14.31 -12.04 -11.94
CA LEU A 396 -14.18 -12.24 -13.39
C LEU A 396 -12.85 -11.75 -13.96
N VAL A 397 -12.12 -10.93 -13.22
CA VAL A 397 -10.85 -10.34 -13.65
C VAL A 397 -9.70 -10.74 -12.75
N SER A 398 -9.95 -11.51 -11.69
CA SER A 398 -8.96 -11.86 -10.67
C SER A 398 -7.79 -12.70 -11.18
N HIS A 399 -7.93 -13.33 -12.34
CA HIS A 399 -6.88 -14.10 -13.02
C HIS A 399 -5.94 -13.24 -13.88
N LEU A 400 -6.19 -11.93 -14.01
CA LEU A 400 -5.40 -11.01 -14.83
C LEU A 400 -4.06 -10.65 -14.16
N GLU A 401 -3.16 -11.63 -14.09
CA GLU A 401 -1.82 -11.45 -13.54
C GLU A 401 -0.99 -10.46 -14.38
N LEU A 402 -0.16 -9.66 -13.71
CA LEU A 402 0.80 -8.73 -14.32
C LEU A 402 2.23 -9.22 -14.12
N ASP A 403 3.11 -8.88 -15.06
CA ASP A 403 4.55 -8.97 -14.82
C ASP A 403 4.94 -8.11 -13.60
N HIS A 404 5.91 -8.58 -12.82
CA HIS A 404 6.42 -7.88 -11.63
C HIS A 404 6.79 -6.42 -11.91
N ASP A 405 7.40 -6.15 -13.07
CA ASP A 405 7.78 -4.81 -13.51
C ASP A 405 6.59 -3.86 -13.67
N GLN A 406 5.39 -4.38 -13.95
CA GLN A 406 4.16 -3.59 -14.12
C GLN A 406 3.32 -3.56 -12.85
N ALA A 407 3.27 -4.67 -12.10
CA ALA A 407 2.47 -4.81 -10.88
C ALA A 407 2.78 -3.71 -9.84
N GLN A 408 4.03 -3.24 -9.77
CA GLN A 408 4.45 -2.16 -8.88
C GLN A 408 3.82 -0.77 -9.17
N PHE A 409 3.10 -0.61 -10.29
CA PHE A 409 2.57 0.68 -10.73
C PHE A 409 1.03 0.78 -10.72
N VAL A 410 0.35 -0.28 -10.32
CA VAL A 410 -1.12 -0.36 -10.30
C VAL A 410 -1.58 -1.00 -9.02
N ASP A 411 -2.70 -0.52 -8.47
CA ASP A 411 -3.28 -1.14 -7.28
C ASP A 411 -3.72 -2.58 -7.58
N PRO A 412 -3.57 -3.50 -6.62
CA PRO A 412 -4.13 -4.84 -6.75
C PRO A 412 -5.64 -4.79 -7.05
N LEU A 413 -6.16 -5.75 -7.83
CA LEU A 413 -7.56 -5.74 -8.26
C LEU A 413 -8.55 -5.68 -7.09
N TYR A 414 -8.28 -6.39 -5.99
CA TYR A 414 -9.16 -6.35 -4.84
C TYR A 414 -9.26 -4.95 -4.21
N VAL A 415 -8.18 -4.15 -4.22
CA VAL A 415 -8.20 -2.75 -3.74
C VAL A 415 -9.12 -1.96 -4.64
N VAL A 416 -8.94 -2.08 -5.96
CA VAL A 416 -9.77 -1.39 -6.96
C VAL A 416 -11.25 -1.73 -6.76
N PHE A 417 -11.60 -3.01 -6.62
CA PHE A 417 -12.99 -3.42 -6.40
C PHE A 417 -13.50 -3.09 -5.00
N SER A 418 -12.64 -3.02 -3.98
CA SER A 418 -13.03 -2.51 -2.66
C SER A 418 -13.37 -1.03 -2.70
N GLU A 419 -12.59 -0.23 -3.44
CA GLU A 419 -12.88 1.19 -3.66
C GLU A 419 -14.19 1.38 -4.40
N LEU A 420 -14.40 0.62 -5.50
CA LEU A 420 -15.64 0.66 -6.28
C LEU A 420 -16.86 0.37 -5.39
N ARG A 421 -16.83 -0.73 -4.61
CA ARG A 421 -17.94 -1.09 -3.70
C ARG A 421 -18.22 -0.05 -2.62
N ASN A 422 -17.19 0.65 -2.15
CA ASN A 422 -17.29 1.64 -1.09
C ASN A 422 -17.43 3.07 -1.62
N SER A 423 -17.58 3.24 -2.93
CA SER A 423 -17.62 4.53 -3.58
C SER A 423 -18.85 5.34 -3.16
N SER A 424 -18.66 6.63 -2.91
CA SER A 424 -19.76 7.58 -2.74
C SER A 424 -20.45 7.94 -4.06
N ASN A 425 -19.89 7.53 -5.21
CA ASN A 425 -20.36 7.90 -6.54
C ASN A 425 -20.39 6.69 -7.51
N PRO A 426 -21.10 5.59 -7.17
CA PRO A 426 -20.95 4.33 -7.89
C PRO A 426 -21.38 4.41 -9.37
N ASN A 427 -22.37 5.27 -9.69
CA ASN A 427 -22.86 5.48 -11.05
C ASN A 427 -21.89 6.25 -11.96
N LEU A 428 -20.79 6.76 -11.40
CA LEU A 428 -19.79 7.57 -12.11
C LEU A 428 -18.46 6.82 -12.27
N GLU A 429 -18.42 5.54 -11.89
CA GLU A 429 -17.27 4.65 -12.02
C GLU A 429 -17.66 3.39 -12.78
N HIS A 430 -17.04 3.21 -13.95
CA HIS A 430 -17.41 2.22 -14.94
C HIS A 430 -16.27 1.21 -15.09
N PRO A 431 -16.29 0.09 -14.38
CA PRO A 431 -15.33 -0.98 -14.57
C PRO A 431 -15.65 -1.77 -15.85
N PHE A 432 -14.63 -2.03 -16.65
CA PHE A 432 -14.74 -2.77 -17.90
C PHE A 432 -13.69 -3.88 -17.97
N SER A 433 -14.08 -5.02 -18.53
CA SER A 433 -13.12 -5.99 -19.05
C SER A 433 -13.01 -5.89 -20.57
N VAL A 434 -11.82 -6.27 -21.06
CA VAL A 434 -11.55 -6.48 -22.47
C VAL A 434 -11.55 -7.96 -22.71
N ALA A 435 -12.38 -8.42 -23.64
CA ALA A 435 -12.55 -9.84 -23.93
C ALA A 435 -12.32 -10.16 -25.40
N ILE A 436 -11.97 -11.41 -25.67
CA ILE A 436 -11.74 -11.96 -27.00
C ILE A 436 -12.44 -13.31 -27.02
N ARG A 437 -13.50 -13.40 -27.84
CA ARG A 437 -14.49 -14.48 -27.73
C ARG A 437 -15.01 -14.51 -26.29
N ASP A 438 -14.74 -15.57 -25.55
CA ASP A 438 -15.22 -15.79 -24.19
C ASP A 438 -14.11 -15.62 -23.13
N GLU A 439 -12.91 -15.17 -23.54
CA GLU A 439 -11.78 -14.98 -22.62
C GLU A 439 -11.60 -13.51 -22.26
N ILE A 440 -11.62 -13.20 -20.97
CA ILE A 440 -11.23 -11.88 -20.44
C ILE A 440 -9.71 -11.78 -20.42
N VAL A 441 -9.18 -10.83 -21.20
CA VAL A 441 -7.73 -10.60 -21.39
C VAL A 441 -7.24 -9.29 -20.79
N GLY A 442 -8.15 -8.40 -20.37
CA GLY A 442 -7.80 -7.11 -19.81
C GLY A 442 -8.89 -6.49 -18.95
N PHE A 443 -8.52 -5.45 -18.21
CA PHE A 443 -9.41 -4.71 -17.31
C PHE A 443 -8.97 -3.24 -17.20
N PHE A 444 -9.94 -2.34 -17.06
CA PHE A 444 -9.72 -0.95 -16.67
C PHE A 444 -10.99 -0.35 -16.04
N VAL A 445 -10.86 0.83 -15.43
CA VAL A 445 -11.98 1.59 -14.87
C VAL A 445 -12.02 2.98 -15.50
N LEU A 446 -13.20 3.43 -15.94
CA LEU A 446 -13.42 4.83 -16.32
C LEU A 446 -14.10 5.59 -15.19
N ARG A 447 -13.61 6.78 -14.85
CA ARG A 447 -14.21 7.66 -13.84
C ARG A 447 -14.63 8.99 -14.46
N GLU A 448 -15.78 9.51 -14.07
CA GLU A 448 -16.34 10.77 -14.58
C GLU A 448 -16.92 11.68 -13.49
N LYS A 449 -17.09 12.96 -13.81
CA LYS A 449 -17.73 13.97 -12.93
C LYS A 449 -17.21 13.93 -11.49
N ALA A 450 -18.05 13.55 -10.54
CA ALA A 450 -17.71 13.56 -9.12
C ALA A 450 -16.72 12.47 -8.70
N ALA A 451 -16.50 11.46 -9.53
CA ALA A 451 -15.50 10.42 -9.34
C ALA A 451 -14.14 10.77 -9.97
N LEU A 452 -14.02 11.93 -10.65
CA LEU A 452 -12.74 12.35 -11.24
C LEU A 452 -11.68 12.61 -10.16
N PRO A 453 -10.42 12.25 -10.43
CA PRO A 453 -9.32 12.68 -9.60
C PRO A 453 -9.16 14.21 -9.65
N GLU A 454 -8.59 14.80 -8.60
CA GLU A 454 -8.50 16.26 -8.45
C GLU A 454 -7.78 16.98 -9.59
N TRP A 455 -6.87 16.30 -10.28
CA TRP A 455 -6.11 16.85 -11.40
C TRP A 455 -6.89 16.87 -12.72
N ALA A 456 -8.01 16.15 -12.81
CA ALA A 456 -8.77 16.06 -14.05
C ALA A 456 -9.84 17.17 -14.12
N PRO A 457 -9.98 17.87 -15.25
CA PRO A 457 -11.00 18.87 -15.43
C PRO A 457 -12.39 18.23 -15.53
N PRO A 458 -13.48 18.96 -15.19
CA PRO A 458 -14.84 18.38 -15.14
C PRO A 458 -15.38 17.84 -16.46
N ASP A 459 -14.81 18.26 -17.60
CA ASP A 459 -15.16 17.86 -18.96
C ASP A 459 -14.38 16.62 -19.44
N ALA A 460 -13.57 16.00 -18.56
CA ALA A 460 -12.80 14.80 -18.87
C ALA A 460 -13.48 13.51 -18.38
N ILE A 461 -13.07 12.41 -19.00
CA ILE A 461 -13.14 11.07 -18.39
C ILE A 461 -11.73 10.59 -18.14
N THR A 462 -11.51 9.91 -17.02
CA THR A 462 -10.20 9.37 -16.67
C THR A 462 -10.18 7.86 -16.71
N LEU A 463 -9.10 7.28 -17.24
CA LEU A 463 -8.88 5.83 -17.31
C LEU A 463 -7.87 5.40 -16.24
N HIS A 464 -8.26 4.40 -15.45
CA HIS A 464 -7.53 3.90 -14.30
C HIS A 464 -7.34 2.37 -14.40
N SER A 465 -6.34 1.86 -13.68
CA SER A 465 -6.14 0.43 -13.44
C SER A 465 -6.05 -0.45 -14.69
N LEU A 466 -5.61 0.12 -15.83
CA LEU A 466 -5.43 -0.62 -17.07
C LEU A 466 -4.42 -1.74 -16.90
N ARG A 467 -4.86 -2.97 -17.12
CA ARG A 467 -4.03 -4.17 -17.09
C ARG A 467 -4.44 -5.14 -18.18
N ILE A 468 -3.44 -5.86 -18.71
CA ILE A 468 -3.58 -6.93 -19.69
C ILE A 468 -2.91 -8.17 -19.11
N ALA A 469 -3.60 -9.31 -19.17
CA ALA A 469 -3.10 -10.59 -18.66
C ALA A 469 -1.68 -10.86 -19.18
N ARG A 470 -0.79 -11.31 -18.30
CA ARG A 470 0.61 -11.63 -18.59
C ARG A 470 0.78 -12.47 -19.86
N SER A 471 -0.01 -13.55 -19.98
CA SER A 471 -0.01 -14.46 -21.15
C SER A 471 -0.42 -13.79 -22.46
N ARG A 472 -1.05 -12.62 -22.39
CA ARG A 472 -1.61 -11.88 -23.54
C ARG A 472 -0.85 -10.57 -23.82
N GLN A 473 0.15 -10.21 -23.04
CA GLN A 473 0.95 -9.01 -23.27
C GLN A 473 1.75 -9.08 -24.57
N GLY A 474 2.01 -7.93 -25.21
CA GLY A 474 2.69 -7.87 -26.51
C GLY A 474 1.79 -8.06 -27.74
N ASN A 475 0.57 -8.59 -27.57
CA ASN A 475 -0.36 -8.87 -28.67
C ASN A 475 -1.28 -7.70 -29.06
N GLY A 476 -0.92 -6.46 -28.69
CA GLY A 476 -1.70 -5.27 -29.05
C GLY A 476 -2.96 -5.00 -28.21
N TYR A 477 -3.35 -5.87 -27.27
CA TYR A 477 -4.57 -5.68 -26.47
C TYR A 477 -4.58 -4.43 -25.59
N GLY A 478 -3.41 -3.94 -25.16
CA GLY A 478 -3.34 -2.64 -24.50
C GLY A 478 -3.78 -1.49 -25.41
N LYS A 479 -3.44 -1.54 -26.71
CA LYS A 479 -3.90 -0.56 -27.69
C LYS A 479 -5.39 -0.72 -27.98
N ALA A 480 -5.86 -1.96 -28.10
CA ALA A 480 -7.27 -2.26 -28.30
C ALA A 480 -8.13 -1.76 -27.12
N ALA A 481 -7.70 -1.99 -25.87
CA ALA A 481 -8.36 -1.51 -24.67
C ALA A 481 -8.53 0.03 -24.68
N LEU A 482 -7.47 0.76 -25.04
CA LEU A 482 -7.50 2.22 -25.14
C LEU A 482 -8.41 2.69 -26.28
N HIS A 483 -8.44 1.98 -27.40
CA HIS A 483 -9.36 2.27 -28.51
C HIS A 483 -10.82 2.05 -28.11
N LEU A 484 -11.13 0.91 -27.47
CA LEU A 484 -12.46 0.59 -26.97
C LEU A 484 -12.93 1.61 -25.90
N ALA A 485 -12.04 2.04 -25.01
CA ALA A 485 -12.34 3.11 -24.05
C ALA A 485 -12.75 4.42 -24.75
N LYS A 486 -11.98 4.84 -25.76
CA LYS A 486 -12.31 6.05 -26.56
C LYS A 486 -13.65 5.90 -27.27
N GLN A 487 -13.91 4.75 -27.88
CA GLN A 487 -15.17 4.47 -28.57
C GLN A 487 -16.36 4.47 -27.61
N TRP A 488 -16.19 3.94 -26.40
CA TRP A 488 -17.21 3.95 -25.37
C TRP A 488 -17.52 5.38 -24.93
N VAL A 489 -16.51 6.21 -24.64
CA VAL A 489 -16.69 7.63 -24.29
C VAL A 489 -17.43 8.36 -25.40
N LYS A 490 -17.00 8.21 -26.65
CA LYS A 490 -17.62 8.85 -27.82
C LYS A 490 -19.09 8.46 -28.00
N SER A 491 -19.44 7.21 -27.71
CA SER A 491 -20.81 6.71 -27.89
C SER A 491 -21.74 7.04 -26.73
N ASN A 492 -21.21 7.17 -25.51
CA ASN A 492 -22.02 7.24 -24.29
C ASN A 492 -21.99 8.61 -23.61
N ARG A 493 -21.03 9.48 -23.95
CA ARG A 493 -20.77 10.75 -23.26
C ARG A 493 -20.42 11.84 -24.26
N LEU A 494 -21.44 12.29 -25.01
CA LEU A 494 -21.30 13.26 -26.09
C LEU A 494 -20.72 14.63 -25.69
N SER A 495 -20.83 14.98 -24.41
CA SER A 495 -20.29 16.24 -23.86
C SER A 495 -18.84 16.15 -23.39
N VAL A 496 -18.20 14.98 -23.52
CA VAL A 496 -16.83 14.73 -23.06
C VAL A 496 -15.89 14.76 -24.27
N ASN A 497 -14.93 15.68 -24.22
CA ASN A 497 -14.04 15.94 -25.35
C ASN A 497 -12.64 15.35 -25.15
N ARG A 498 -12.34 14.79 -23.96
CA ARG A 498 -11.02 14.26 -23.64
C ARG A 498 -11.07 13.02 -22.75
N LEU A 499 -10.20 12.06 -23.06
CA LEU A 499 -9.87 10.91 -22.22
C LEU A 499 -8.48 11.15 -21.63
N MET A 500 -8.35 11.08 -20.31
CA MET A 500 -7.10 11.35 -19.61
C MET A 500 -6.64 10.16 -18.77
N LEU A 501 -5.35 10.07 -18.48
CA LEU A 501 -4.79 9.07 -17.57
C LEU A 501 -3.52 9.58 -16.90
N GLY A 502 -3.20 9.02 -15.74
CA GLY A 502 -1.90 9.18 -15.09
C GLY A 502 -1.00 7.97 -15.38
N VAL A 503 0.27 8.21 -15.67
CA VAL A 503 1.27 7.14 -15.84
C VAL A 503 2.50 7.39 -14.99
N ASN A 504 2.92 6.39 -14.21
CA ASN A 504 4.10 6.53 -13.36
C ASN A 504 5.34 6.90 -14.19
N THR A 505 6.14 7.87 -13.73
CA THR A 505 7.33 8.36 -14.45
C THR A 505 8.35 7.25 -14.70
N ARG A 506 8.38 6.23 -13.83
CA ARG A 506 9.24 5.04 -13.94
C ARG A 506 8.68 3.95 -14.87
N ASN A 507 7.39 3.99 -15.24
CA ASN A 507 6.76 2.96 -16.07
C ASN A 507 6.98 3.22 -17.58
N ARG A 508 8.20 2.95 -18.06
CA ARG A 508 8.59 3.18 -19.47
C ARG A 508 7.73 2.39 -20.47
N LYS A 509 7.30 1.16 -20.13
CA LYS A 509 6.47 0.31 -20.99
C LYS A 509 5.10 0.96 -21.25
N ALA A 510 4.39 1.37 -20.19
CA ALA A 510 3.09 2.02 -20.32
C ALA A 510 3.19 3.39 -21.03
N ARG A 511 4.21 4.20 -20.71
CA ARG A 511 4.43 5.49 -21.40
C ARG A 511 4.58 5.33 -22.91
N ARG A 512 5.35 4.34 -23.36
CA ARG A 512 5.50 4.03 -24.78
C ARG A 512 4.17 3.62 -25.41
N LEU A 513 3.40 2.76 -24.73
CA LEU A 513 2.09 2.34 -25.19
C LEU A 513 1.15 3.54 -25.37
N TYR A 514 1.03 4.40 -24.38
CA TYR A 514 0.11 5.55 -24.41
C TYR A 514 0.47 6.54 -25.53
N LYS A 515 1.75 6.88 -25.68
CA LYS A 515 2.21 7.74 -26.79
C LYS A 515 1.91 7.15 -28.16
N GLN A 516 1.99 5.82 -28.33
CA GLN A 516 1.62 5.14 -29.58
C GLN A 516 0.10 5.09 -29.84
N THR A 517 -0.73 5.55 -28.90
CA THR A 517 -2.20 5.55 -29.00
C THR A 517 -2.81 6.95 -28.96
N ASN A 518 -2.00 7.96 -29.32
CA ASN A 518 -2.34 9.38 -29.37
C ASN A 518 -2.61 10.05 -28.02
N PHE A 519 -2.09 9.49 -26.92
CA PHE A 519 -2.03 10.22 -25.66
C PHE A 519 -0.81 11.14 -25.64
N LEU A 520 -1.06 12.43 -25.46
CA LEU A 520 -0.08 13.50 -25.38
C LEU A 520 0.19 13.88 -23.92
N GLU A 521 1.42 14.30 -23.61
CA GLU A 521 1.76 14.78 -22.26
C GLU A 521 1.19 16.20 -22.07
N THR A 522 0.46 16.42 -20.98
CA THR A 522 -0.12 17.75 -20.68
C THR A 522 0.88 18.69 -20.01
N GLY A 523 2.05 18.16 -19.59
CA GLY A 523 3.01 18.83 -18.72
C GLY A 523 2.62 18.83 -17.24
N ALA A 524 1.41 18.37 -16.89
CA ALA A 524 1.00 18.19 -15.51
C ALA A 524 1.56 16.88 -14.93
N SER A 525 1.80 16.88 -13.62
CA SER A 525 2.20 15.68 -12.87
C SER A 525 1.43 15.58 -11.56
N TYR A 526 1.16 14.35 -11.14
CA TYR A 526 0.42 14.00 -9.93
C TYR A 526 1.20 12.99 -9.10
N CYS A 527 1.24 13.13 -7.78
CA CYS A 527 1.86 12.14 -6.90
C CYS A 527 0.80 11.17 -6.39
N GLY A 528 0.75 9.98 -6.99
CA GLY A 528 -0.13 8.89 -6.56
C GLY A 528 0.53 7.97 -5.53
N PRO A 529 -0.17 6.89 -5.10
CA PRO A 529 0.34 5.92 -4.12
C PRO A 529 1.63 5.22 -4.57
N HIS A 530 1.82 5.06 -5.88
CA HIS A 530 2.98 4.37 -6.49
C HIS A 530 4.12 5.32 -6.90
N GLY A 531 4.02 6.61 -6.56
CA GLY A 531 4.99 7.64 -6.90
C GLY A 531 4.48 8.70 -7.88
N MET A 532 5.40 9.49 -8.43
CA MET A 532 5.08 10.55 -9.39
C MET A 532 4.53 9.98 -10.70
N GLN A 533 3.48 10.61 -11.22
CA GLN A 533 2.80 10.25 -12.45
C GLN A 533 2.76 11.46 -13.40
N ASP A 534 3.06 11.24 -14.67
CA ASP A 534 2.82 12.20 -15.74
C ASP A 534 1.35 12.10 -16.18
N ILE A 535 0.68 13.24 -16.35
CA ILE A 535 -0.71 13.27 -16.83
C ILE A 535 -0.70 13.35 -18.36
N LEU A 536 -1.44 12.43 -18.98
CA LEU A 536 -1.62 12.38 -20.42
C LEU A 536 -3.08 12.58 -20.78
N GLU A 537 -3.31 13.17 -21.94
CA GLU A 537 -4.65 13.34 -22.51
C GLU A 537 -4.70 12.89 -23.97
N CYS A 538 -5.87 12.43 -24.39
CA CYS A 538 -6.21 12.15 -25.77
C CYS A 538 -7.54 12.86 -26.05
N GLU A 539 -7.59 13.65 -27.11
CA GLU A 539 -8.86 14.22 -27.59
C GLU A 539 -9.80 13.10 -28.07
N ILE A 540 -11.08 13.27 -27.77
CA ILE A 540 -12.18 12.47 -28.28
C ILE A 540 -12.87 13.35 -29.31
N ASP A 541 -12.66 13.09 -30.60
CA ASP A 541 -13.32 13.85 -31.66
C ASP A 541 -14.85 13.81 -31.47
N SER A 542 -15.44 14.96 -31.17
CA SER A 542 -16.87 15.19 -31.26
C SER A 542 -17.31 14.90 -32.69
N ARG A 543 -18.33 14.06 -32.88
CA ARG A 543 -18.88 13.81 -34.23
C ARG A 543 -19.28 15.18 -34.83
N ASN A 544 -18.73 15.51 -36.00
CA ASN A 544 -19.36 16.44 -36.92
C ASN A 544 -20.74 15.93 -37.32
#